data_AF-A0A1J0VYQ5-F1
#
_entry.id   AF-A0A1J0VYQ5-F1
#
_cell.length_a   1.000
_cell.length_b   1.000
_cell.length_c   1.000
_cell.angle_alpha   90.00
_cell.angle_beta   90.00
_cell.angle_gamma   90.00
#
_symmetry.space_group_name_H-M   'P 1'
#
loop_
_entity.id
_entity.type
_entity.pdbx_description
1 polymer ?
#
loop_
_entity_poly.entity_id
_entity_poly.type
_entity_poly.pdbx_seq_one_letter_code
_entity_poly.pdbx_strand_id
1 'polypeptide(L)' 'MSSEQASADAAEALRRKAAETARVARIFGEVLPDTSGDERGEDVRGTEGDEWLRSQIPPHHG' A
#
# COMPACT_ATOMS: atom_id res chain seq x y z
N MET A 1 30.10 10.91 9.95
CA MET A 1 28.77 11.51 10.15
C MET A 1 28.44 11.40 11.63
N SER A 2 28.13 12.53 12.29
CA SER A 2 27.99 12.58 13.76
C SER A 2 26.75 11.83 14.22
N SER A 3 26.89 11.04 15.30
CA SER A 3 25.80 10.27 15.92
C SER A 3 24.61 11.14 16.34
N GLU A 4 24.89 12.38 16.74
CA GLU A 4 23.88 13.39 17.10
C GLU A 4 22.93 13.72 15.94
N GLN A 5 23.47 13.81 14.73
CA GLN A 5 22.71 14.15 13.52
C GLN A 5 21.75 13.00 13.14
N ALA A 6 22.26 11.76 13.22
CA ALA A 6 21.44 10.58 12.97
C ALA A 6 20.29 10.44 13.99
N SER A 7 20.53 10.81 15.26
CA SER A 7 19.48 10.84 16.28
C SER A 7 18.43 11.92 16.03
N ALA A 8 18.84 13.10 15.55
CA ALA A 8 17.90 14.17 15.19
C ALA A 8 17.03 13.78 13.98
N ASP A 9 17.61 13.19 12.95
CA ASP A 9 16.88 12.74 11.75
C ASP A 9 15.88 11.62 12.08
N ALA A 10 16.24 10.71 12.99
CA ALA A 10 15.33 9.67 13.46
C ALA A 10 14.13 10.26 14.24
N ALA A 11 14.37 11.29 15.06
CA ALA A 11 13.30 11.99 15.78
C ALA A 11 12.34 12.72 14.83
N GLU A 12 12.86 13.33 13.77
CA GLU A 12 12.07 13.98 12.70
C GLU A 12 11.18 12.95 11.97
N ALA A 13 11.74 11.79 11.62
CA ALA A 13 11.01 10.71 10.95
C ALA A 13 9.87 10.15 11.82
N LEU A 14 10.12 9.98 13.12
CA LEU A 14 9.10 9.53 14.07
C LEU A 14 7.96 10.54 14.21
N ARG A 15 8.28 11.84 14.27
CA ARG A 15 7.25 12.91 14.30
C ARG A 15 6.40 12.91 13.04
N ARG A 16 7.01 12.74 11.87
CA ARG A 16 6.30 12.66 10.59
C ARG A 16 5.36 11.45 10.56
N LYS A 17 5.84 10.27 10.97
CA LYS A 17 5.03 9.05 11.05
C LYS A 17 3.85 9.23 12.01
N ALA A 18 4.08 9.82 13.19
CA ALA A 18 3.00 10.09 14.15
C ALA A 18 1.95 11.06 13.59
N ALA A 19 2.38 12.11 12.89
CA ALA A 19 1.48 13.06 12.24
C ALA A 19 0.67 12.42 11.10
N GLU A 20 1.26 11.49 10.35
CA GLU A 20 0.58 10.70 9.34
C GLU A 20 -0.48 9.79 9.97
N THR A 21 -0.11 9.01 10.99
CA THR A 21 -1.05 8.16 11.73
C THR A 21 -2.23 8.96 12.29
N ALA A 22 -1.98 10.13 12.90
CA ALA A 22 -3.05 10.99 13.42
C ALA A 22 -3.98 11.53 12.31
N ARG A 23 -3.47 11.82 11.11
CA ARG A 23 -4.30 12.24 9.96
C ARG A 23 -5.20 11.12 9.46
N VAL A 24 -4.66 9.90 9.38
CA VAL A 24 -5.43 8.71 9.00
C VAL A 24 -6.50 8.43 10.06
N ALA A 25 -6.12 8.43 11.34
CA ALA A 25 -7.04 8.16 12.46
C ALA A 25 -8.17 9.18 12.58
N ARG A 26 -7.94 10.45 12.19
CA ARG A 26 -9.00 11.45 12.10
C ARG A 26 -10.12 11.06 11.12
N ILE A 27 -9.80 10.31 10.06
CA ILE A 27 -10.76 9.92 9.02
C ILE A 27 -11.35 8.54 9.32
N PHE A 28 -10.51 7.58 9.72
CA PHE A 28 -10.87 6.18 9.83
C PHE A 28 -11.02 5.68 11.27
N GLY A 29 -10.65 6.49 12.26
CA GLY A 29 -10.51 6.07 13.65
C GLY A 29 -9.16 5.41 13.94
N GLU A 30 -8.90 5.10 15.21
CA GLU A 30 -7.66 4.44 15.66
C GLU A 30 -7.57 2.97 15.21
N VAL A 31 -8.72 2.32 15.01
CA VAL A 31 -8.80 0.93 14.55
C VAL A 31 -9.00 0.94 13.05
N LEU A 32 -7.99 0.48 12.31
CA LEU A 32 -8.13 0.25 10.88
C LEU A 32 -8.84 -1.09 10.63
N PRO A 33 -9.71 -1.17 9.61
CA PRO A 33 -10.29 -2.45 9.21
C PRO A 33 -9.18 -3.38 8.71
N ASP A 34 -9.32 -4.68 9.00
CA ASP A 34 -8.50 -5.69 8.34
C ASP A 34 -8.76 -5.67 6.83
N THR A 35 -7.71 -5.89 6.06
CA THR A 35 -7.82 -6.07 4.60
C THR A 35 -8.64 -7.32 4.31
N SER A 36 -9.56 -7.25 3.36
CA SER A 36 -10.35 -8.39 2.94
C SER A 36 -9.53 -9.36 2.06
N GLY A 37 -9.97 -10.62 1.99
CA GLY A 37 -9.26 -11.66 1.25
C GLY A 37 -9.23 -11.49 -0.28
N ASP A 38 -9.95 -10.50 -0.81
CA ASP A 38 -9.94 -10.11 -2.23
C ASP A 38 -8.86 -9.06 -2.56
N GLU A 39 -8.16 -8.51 -1.56
CA GLU A 39 -7.04 -7.61 -1.81
C GLU A 39 -5.91 -8.36 -2.53
N ARG A 40 -5.60 -7.92 -3.75
CA ARG A 40 -4.44 -8.41 -4.49
C ARG A 40 -3.21 -7.60 -4.09
N GLY A 41 -2.19 -8.28 -3.58
CA GLY A 41 -0.89 -7.67 -3.30
C GLY A 41 -0.22 -7.09 -4.55
N GLU A 42 0.79 -6.25 -4.32
CA GLU A 42 1.49 -5.51 -5.40
C GLU A 42 2.18 -6.43 -6.44
N ASP A 43 2.44 -7.69 -6.09
CA ASP A 43 3.14 -8.67 -6.91
C ASP A 43 2.29 -9.33 -8.02
N VAL A 44 0.98 -9.03 -8.11
CA VAL A 44 0.07 -9.70 -9.08
C VAL A 44 0.12 -9.05 -10.48
N ARG A 45 1.01 -8.09 -10.73
CA ARG A 45 1.21 -7.47 -12.06
C ARG A 45 2.08 -8.33 -13.00
N GLY A 46 1.99 -9.65 -12.90
CA GLY A 46 2.67 -10.61 -13.77
C GLY A 46 1.92 -10.86 -15.08
N THR A 47 2.66 -11.27 -16.12
CA THR A 47 2.19 -11.59 -17.48
C THR A 47 1.00 -12.56 -17.54
N GLU A 48 0.80 -13.37 -16.50
CA GLU A 48 -0.31 -14.34 -16.39
C GLU A 48 -1.71 -13.69 -16.38
N GLY A 49 -1.85 -12.48 -15.83
CA GLY A 49 -3.15 -11.78 -15.82
C GLY A 49 -3.62 -11.41 -17.24
N ASP A 50 -2.67 -11.16 -18.13
CA ASP A 50 -2.87 -10.75 -19.50
C ASP A 50 -3.25 -11.94 -20.39
N GLU A 51 -2.70 -13.13 -20.12
CA GLU A 51 -3.04 -14.38 -20.80
C GLU A 51 -4.41 -14.91 -20.36
N TRP A 52 -4.70 -14.86 -19.06
CA TRP A 52 -6.03 -15.14 -18.53
C TRP A 52 -7.09 -14.24 -19.17
N LEU A 53 -6.86 -12.92 -19.26
CA LEU A 53 -7.81 -11.99 -19.87
C LEU A 53 -8.10 -12.30 -21.35
N ARG A 54 -7.07 -12.63 -22.13
CA ARG A 54 -7.23 -13.02 -23.55
C ARG A 54 -8.02 -14.32 -23.71
N SER A 55 -7.88 -15.26 -22.77
CA SER A 55 -8.67 -16.50 -22.77
C SER A 55 -10.17 -16.30 -22.47
N GLN A 56 -10.53 -15.17 -21.86
CA GLN A 56 -11.91 -14.84 -21.50
C GLN A 56 -12.67 -14.09 -22.61
N ILE A 57 -12.02 -13.75 -23.73
CA ILE A 57 -12.68 -13.02 -24.83
C ILE A 57 -13.61 -14.00 -25.59
N PRO A 58 -14.93 -13.73 -25.66
CA PRO A 58 -15.86 -14.60 -26.37
C PRO A 58 -15.55 -14.68 -27.88
N PRO A 59 -15.76 -15.85 -28.52
CA PRO A 59 -15.33 -16.12 -29.91
C PRO A 59 -16.12 -15.34 -30.99
N HIS A 60 -17.10 -14.54 -30.60
CA HIS A 60 -17.98 -13.78 -31.50
C HIS A 60 -17.87 -12.27 -31.31
N HIS A 61 -16.68 -11.78 -30.93
CA HIS A 61 -16.30 -10.38 -31.16
C HIS A 61 -15.47 -10.29 -32.45
N GLY A 62 -16.21 -10.25 -33.55
CA GLY A 62 -15.81 -9.80 -34.88
C GLY A 62 -16.96 -9.02 -35.48
#